data_AF-A0A831UV33-F1
#
_entry.id   AF-A0A831UV33-F1
#
_cell.length_a   1.000
_cell.length_b   1.000
_cell.length_c   1.000
_cell.angle_alpha   90.00
_cell.angle_beta   90.00
_cell.angle_gamma   90.00
#
_symmetry.space_group_name_H-M   'P 1'
#
loop_
_entity.id
_entity.type
_entity.pdbx_description
1 polymer ?
#
loop_
_entity_poly.entity_id
_entity_poly.type
_entity_poly.pdbx_seq_one_letter_code
_entity_poly.pdbx_strand_id
1 'polypeptide(L)'
;MPKFKDGDRVQVKVREVQGKEALEGRYAPHLGGTRGTILKVYSSEEIAVDLDIDSLPESVRQRHAEQQGAMHEKWLNSLSEEARNRLTDEEKTFRLRYVVLLSEADLEPLKEPTRKAAATPGTPSKSAKPSPQASETAAKPAPRTSEKPAKAAAPEPQASSTKSRAKGAKQAESIPTPPRPTPEQLDQLEEQYLKSRRKR
;
A
#
# COMPACT_ATOMS: atom_id res chain seq x y z
N MET A 1 -10.91 5.92 -29.84
CA MET A 1 -11.78 6.00 -28.65
C MET A 1 -11.04 5.32 -27.51
N PRO A 2 -11.10 5.84 -26.27
CA PRO A 2 -10.51 5.14 -25.13
C PRO A 2 -11.19 3.78 -24.96
N LYS A 3 -10.42 2.72 -24.71
CA LYS A 3 -10.99 1.38 -24.45
C LYS A 3 -11.66 1.27 -23.08
N PHE A 4 -11.29 2.15 -22.17
CA PHE A 4 -11.72 2.15 -20.78
C PHE A 4 -12.49 3.41 -20.40
N LYS A 5 -13.17 3.34 -19.26
CA LYS A 5 -14.00 4.39 -18.65
C LYS A 5 -13.76 4.41 -17.14
N ASP A 6 -14.12 5.50 -16.50
CA ASP A 6 -14.06 5.61 -15.04
C ASP A 6 -15.05 4.63 -14.38
N GLY A 7 -14.66 4.02 -13.27
CA GLY A 7 -15.42 2.98 -12.57
C GLY A 7 -15.38 1.57 -13.19
N ASP A 8 -14.64 1.34 -14.28
CA ASP A 8 -14.51 0.01 -14.87
C ASP A 8 -13.54 -0.88 -14.08
N ARG A 9 -13.82 -2.19 -14.02
CA ARG A 9 -12.94 -3.18 -13.37
C ARG A 9 -11.86 -3.66 -14.33
N VAL A 10 -10.62 -3.63 -13.89
CA VAL A 10 -9.43 -3.96 -14.68
C VAL A 10 -8.51 -4.93 -13.94
N GLN A 11 -7.75 -5.69 -14.71
CA GLN A 11 -6.63 -6.48 -14.24
C GLN A 11 -5.36 -5.99 -14.95
N VAL A 12 -4.27 -5.85 -14.21
CA VAL A 12 -2.97 -5.47 -14.77
C VAL A 12 -2.39 -6.66 -15.54
N LYS A 13 -2.02 -6.44 -16.80
CA LYS A 13 -1.44 -7.47 -17.67
C LYS A 13 -0.10 -7.93 -17.13
N VAL A 14 0.18 -9.23 -17.18
CA VAL A 14 1.53 -9.77 -16.96
C VAL A 14 2.31 -9.68 -18.27
N ARG A 15 3.39 -8.90 -18.28
CA ARG A 15 4.28 -8.67 -19.42
C ARG A 15 5.73 -8.57 -18.89
N GLU A 16 6.72 -8.96 -19.67
CA GLU A 16 8.11 -8.61 -19.37
C GLU A 16 8.39 -7.16 -19.78
N VAL A 17 9.08 -6.39 -18.93
CA VAL A 17 9.28 -4.95 -19.15
C VAL A 17 10.18 -4.70 -20.35
N GLN A 18 9.70 -4.00 -21.38
CA GLN A 18 10.47 -3.81 -22.61
C GLN A 18 11.32 -2.53 -22.57
N GLY A 19 12.45 -2.63 -21.88
CA GLY A 19 13.53 -1.65 -21.95
C GLY A 19 13.18 -0.31 -21.31
N LYS A 20 12.80 0.69 -22.12
CA LYS A 20 12.59 2.08 -21.66
C LYS A 20 11.50 2.20 -20.60
N GLU A 21 10.44 1.38 -20.72
CA GLU A 21 9.34 1.27 -19.76
C GLU A 21 9.83 1.03 -18.31
N ALA A 22 10.96 0.31 -18.14
CA ALA A 22 11.57 0.03 -16.84
C ALA A 22 12.30 1.23 -16.22
N LEU A 23 12.82 2.13 -17.06
CA LEU A 23 13.54 3.33 -16.63
C LEU A 23 12.58 4.49 -16.32
N GLU A 24 11.46 4.54 -17.04
CA GLU A 24 10.41 5.55 -16.89
C GLU A 24 9.41 5.19 -15.76
N GLY A 25 9.48 3.98 -15.20
CA GLY A 25 8.61 3.52 -14.11
C GLY A 25 7.13 3.30 -14.49
N ARG A 26 6.79 3.43 -15.78
CA ARG A 26 5.42 3.36 -16.32
C ARG A 26 4.78 1.98 -16.22
N TYR A 27 5.59 0.91 -16.30
CA TYR A 27 5.11 -0.46 -16.10
C TYR A 27 5.78 -1.10 -14.89
N ALA A 28 4.95 -1.57 -13.97
CA ALA A 28 5.36 -2.24 -12.74
C ALA A 28 5.15 -3.76 -12.88
N PRO A 29 6.16 -4.57 -13.26
CA PRO A 29 6.00 -6.02 -13.47
C PRO A 29 5.56 -6.76 -12.21
N HIS A 30 5.94 -6.24 -11.04
CA HIS A 30 5.52 -6.77 -9.74
C HIS A 30 4.03 -6.53 -9.43
N LEU A 31 3.33 -5.69 -10.21
CA LEU A 31 1.87 -5.53 -10.15
C LEU A 31 1.14 -6.34 -11.23
N GLY A 32 1.85 -7.11 -12.06
CA GLY A 32 1.24 -8.01 -13.04
C GLY A 32 0.25 -8.98 -12.38
N GLY A 33 -0.94 -9.09 -12.94
CA GLY A 33 -2.03 -9.93 -12.43
C GLY A 33 -2.87 -9.30 -11.31
N THR A 34 -2.46 -8.17 -10.73
CA THR A 34 -3.26 -7.44 -9.72
C THR A 34 -4.56 -6.90 -10.31
N ARG A 35 -5.56 -6.68 -9.47
CA ARG A 35 -6.91 -6.24 -9.86
C ARG A 35 -7.21 -4.87 -9.27
N GLY A 36 -8.11 -4.12 -9.92
CA GLY A 36 -8.50 -2.80 -9.44
C GLY A 36 -9.69 -2.20 -10.15
N THR A 37 -9.95 -0.94 -9.84
CA THR A 37 -11.01 -0.11 -10.45
C THR A 37 -10.40 1.18 -10.97
N ILE A 38 -10.78 1.60 -12.18
CA ILE A 38 -10.32 2.89 -12.72
C ILE A 38 -10.98 4.03 -11.95
N LEU A 39 -10.17 4.92 -11.37
CA LEU A 39 -10.63 6.15 -10.73
C LEU A 39 -10.76 7.29 -11.75
N LYS A 40 -9.78 7.42 -12.64
CA LYS A 40 -9.73 8.48 -13.64
C LYS A 40 -8.84 8.14 -14.82
N VAL A 41 -9.34 8.31 -16.04
CA VAL A 41 -8.50 8.39 -17.26
C VAL A 41 -7.97 9.82 -17.43
N TYR A 42 -6.66 9.99 -17.57
CA TYR A 42 -6.03 11.27 -17.97
C TYR A 42 -5.57 11.23 -19.43
N SER A 43 -4.89 10.15 -19.82
CA SER A 43 -4.45 9.87 -21.19
C SER A 43 -4.46 8.36 -21.45
N SER A 44 -4.16 7.91 -22.67
CA SER A 44 -3.95 6.48 -22.95
C SER A 44 -2.61 5.94 -22.38
N GLU A 45 -1.73 6.81 -21.87
CA GLU A 45 -0.52 6.41 -21.15
C GLU A 45 -0.68 6.52 -19.62
N GLU A 46 -1.67 7.28 -19.15
CA GLU A 46 -1.87 7.62 -17.74
C GLU A 46 -3.34 7.39 -17.32
N ILE A 47 -3.61 6.18 -16.84
CA ILE A 47 -4.89 5.77 -16.27
C ILE A 47 -4.67 5.53 -14.77
N ALA A 48 -5.38 6.26 -13.92
CA ALA A 48 -5.32 6.08 -12.47
C ALA A 48 -6.23 4.92 -12.03
N VAL A 49 -5.61 3.85 -11.53
CA VAL A 49 -6.28 2.63 -11.06
C VAL A 49 -6.09 2.49 -9.55
N ASP A 50 -7.19 2.31 -8.82
CA ASP A 50 -7.20 1.90 -7.41
C ASP A 50 -7.06 0.37 -7.36
N LEU A 51 -5.95 -0.16 -6.85
CA LEU A 51 -5.71 -1.61 -6.83
C LEU A 51 -6.25 -2.24 -5.53
N ASP A 52 -6.93 -3.38 -5.68
CA ASP A 52 -7.46 -4.16 -4.56
C ASP A 52 -6.29 -4.72 -3.74
N ILE A 53 -6.14 -4.31 -2.48
CA ILE A 53 -4.99 -4.63 -1.61
C ILE A 53 -4.76 -6.15 -1.47
N ASP A 54 -5.83 -6.94 -1.45
CA ASP A 54 -5.80 -8.40 -1.38
C ASP A 54 -5.27 -9.07 -2.66
N SER A 55 -5.21 -8.34 -3.78
CA SER A 55 -4.60 -8.79 -5.03
C SER A 55 -3.11 -8.46 -5.13
N LEU A 56 -2.61 -7.49 -4.34
CA LEU A 56 -1.21 -7.08 -4.34
C LEU A 56 -0.29 -8.19 -3.81
N PRO A 57 0.96 -8.31 -4.30
CA PRO A 57 1.95 -9.22 -3.74
C PRO A 57 2.20 -8.95 -2.26
N GLU A 58 2.52 -10.00 -1.50
CA GLU A 58 2.75 -9.93 -0.05
C GLU A 58 3.75 -8.83 0.36
N SER A 59 4.88 -8.72 -0.36
CA SER A 59 5.91 -7.69 -0.08
C SER A 59 5.45 -6.25 -0.33
N VAL A 60 4.48 -6.05 -1.22
CA VAL A 60 3.86 -4.73 -1.49
C VAL A 60 2.79 -4.44 -0.44
N ARG A 61 1.96 -5.45 -0.13
CA ARG A 61 0.90 -5.41 0.89
C ARG A 61 1.47 -5.08 2.28
N GLN A 62 2.55 -5.73 2.67
CA GLN A 62 3.25 -5.49 3.93
C GLN A 62 3.75 -4.05 4.03
N ARG A 63 4.44 -3.55 3.00
CA ARG A 63 4.90 -2.15 2.94
C ARG A 63 3.74 -1.14 2.97
N HIS A 64 2.63 -1.45 2.32
CA HIS A 64 1.43 -0.61 2.36
C HIS A 64 0.82 -0.57 3.77
N ALA A 65 0.75 -1.71 4.46
CA ALA A 65 0.29 -1.78 5.86
C ALA A 65 1.23 -1.02 6.81
N GLU A 66 2.54 -1.13 6.64
CA GLU A 66 3.55 -0.36 7.39
C GLU A 66 3.41 1.15 7.14
N GLN A 67 3.26 1.58 5.89
CA GLN A 67 3.05 2.99 5.52
C GLN A 67 1.72 3.52 6.08
N GLN A 68 0.63 2.75 5.96
CA GLN A 68 -0.67 3.12 6.53
C GLN A 68 -0.58 3.23 8.05
N GLY A 69 0.09 2.30 8.73
CA GLY A 69 0.33 2.33 10.18
C GLY A 69 1.14 3.55 10.62
N ALA A 70 2.29 3.82 10.00
CA ALA A 70 3.13 4.96 10.32
C ALA A 70 2.45 6.31 10.02
N MET A 71 1.65 6.39 8.95
CA MET A 71 0.90 7.60 8.60
C MET A 71 -0.29 7.82 9.54
N HIS A 72 -0.99 6.75 9.91
CA HIS A 72 -2.06 6.76 10.92
C HIS A 72 -1.53 7.18 12.29
N GLU A 73 -0.42 6.61 12.75
CA GLU A 73 0.21 6.97 14.03
C GLU A 73 0.67 8.43 14.02
N LYS A 74 1.36 8.87 12.96
CA LYS A 74 1.79 10.27 12.81
C LYS A 74 0.61 11.24 12.82
N TRP A 75 -0.51 10.88 12.19
CA TRP A 75 -1.73 11.68 12.21
C TRP A 75 -2.37 11.71 13.61
N LEU A 76 -2.56 10.56 14.26
CA LEU A 76 -3.09 10.48 15.62
C LEU A 76 -2.21 11.22 16.65
N ASN A 77 -0.89 11.23 16.47
CA ASN A 77 0.05 11.96 17.32
C ASN A 77 0.16 13.46 16.95
N SER A 78 -0.45 13.90 15.84
CA SER A 78 -0.62 15.33 15.51
C SER A 78 -1.92 15.94 16.08
N LEU A 79 -2.81 15.10 16.63
CA LEU A 79 -4.03 15.53 17.31
C LEU A 79 -3.78 15.61 18.83
N SER A 80 -4.21 16.72 19.45
CA SER A 80 -4.28 16.84 20.91
C SER A 80 -5.16 15.74 21.52
N GLU A 81 -4.91 15.35 22.77
CA GLU A 81 -5.63 14.25 23.43
C GLU A 81 -7.16 14.47 23.45
N GLU A 82 -7.64 15.69 23.68
CA GLU A 82 -9.06 16.03 23.61
C GLU A 82 -9.67 15.79 22.22
N ALA A 83 -8.95 16.12 21.16
CA ALA A 83 -9.39 15.88 19.79
C ALA A 83 -9.38 14.37 19.46
N ARG A 84 -8.30 13.68 19.84
CA ARG A 84 -8.12 12.23 19.64
C ARG A 84 -9.16 11.39 20.41
N ASN A 85 -9.62 11.87 21.56
CA ASN A 85 -10.68 11.25 22.37
C ASN A 85 -12.10 11.63 21.90
N ARG A 86 -12.25 12.67 21.07
CA ARG A 86 -13.52 13.06 20.44
C ARG A 86 -13.86 12.23 19.20
N LEU A 87 -12.87 11.71 18.49
CA LEU A 87 -13.08 10.84 17.32
C LEU A 87 -13.62 9.47 17.73
N THR A 88 -14.64 8.99 17.03
CA THR A 88 -15.08 7.58 17.04
C THR A 88 -14.03 6.66 16.43
N ASP A 89 -14.13 5.35 16.68
CA ASP A 89 -13.17 4.39 16.12
C ASP A 89 -13.33 4.18 14.59
N GLU A 90 -14.50 4.53 14.04
CA GLU A 90 -14.71 4.65 12.59
C GLU A 90 -13.96 5.86 12.02
N GLU A 91 -14.02 7.03 12.67
CA GLU A 91 -13.24 8.21 12.26
C GLU A 91 -11.73 8.00 12.43
N LYS A 92 -11.30 7.20 13.43
CA LYS A 92 -9.90 6.76 13.58
C LYS A 92 -9.48 5.74 12.52
N THR A 93 -10.40 5.13 11.75
CA THR A 93 -10.07 4.08 10.76
C THR A 93 -9.41 4.66 9.52
N PHE A 94 -8.11 4.95 9.63
CA PHE A 94 -7.29 5.46 8.54
C PHE A 94 -7.01 4.38 7.49
N ARG A 95 -7.65 4.48 6.32
CA ARG A 95 -7.41 3.62 5.16
C ARG A 95 -6.69 4.38 4.05
N LEU A 96 -5.52 3.89 3.66
CA LEU A 96 -4.78 4.36 2.49
C LEU A 96 -5.23 3.58 1.25
N ARG A 97 -5.25 4.24 0.09
CA ARG A 97 -5.64 3.65 -1.20
C ARG A 97 -4.41 3.47 -2.08
N TYR A 98 -4.26 2.30 -2.69
CA TYR A 98 -3.09 1.98 -3.50
C TYR A 98 -3.36 2.33 -4.96
N VAL A 99 -3.27 3.63 -5.26
CA VAL A 99 -3.51 4.17 -6.60
C VAL A 99 -2.23 4.20 -7.42
N VAL A 100 -2.27 3.63 -8.63
CA VAL A 100 -1.15 3.56 -9.57
C VAL A 100 -1.56 4.16 -10.92
N LEU A 101 -0.64 4.85 -11.59
CA LEU A 101 -0.79 5.27 -12.98
C LEU A 101 -0.27 4.17 -13.91
N LEU A 102 -1.10 3.69 -14.83
CA LEU A 102 -0.79 2.60 -15.77
C LEU A 102 -1.22 2.96 -17.20
N SER A 103 -0.60 2.33 -18.19
CA SER A 103 -0.94 2.55 -19.61
C SER A 103 -2.16 1.75 -20.07
N GLU A 104 -2.80 2.18 -21.16
CA GLU A 104 -3.88 1.45 -21.83
C GLU A 104 -3.41 0.10 -22.44
N ALA A 105 -2.10 -0.09 -22.62
CA ALA A 105 -1.52 -1.34 -23.15
C ALA A 105 -1.32 -2.41 -22.06
N ASP A 106 -1.17 -1.99 -20.81
CA ASP A 106 -0.88 -2.87 -19.66
C ASP A 106 -2.13 -3.17 -18.81
N LEU A 107 -3.30 -2.73 -19.24
CA LEU A 107 -4.60 -3.03 -18.63
C LEU A 107 -5.42 -3.98 -19.50
N GLU A 108 -6.03 -4.97 -18.86
CA GLU A 108 -7.05 -5.84 -19.46
C GLU A 108 -8.38 -5.63 -18.72
N PRO A 109 -9.51 -5.44 -19.42
CA PRO A 109 -10.80 -5.27 -18.76
C PRO A 109 -11.17 -6.57 -18.05
N LEU A 110 -11.30 -6.54 -16.72
CA LEU A 110 -11.75 -7.68 -15.91
C LEU A 110 -13.26 -7.79 -16.06
N LYS A 111 -13.65 -8.26 -17.25
CA LYS A 111 -15.02 -8.26 -17.76
C LYS A 111 -15.82 -9.36 -17.10
N GLU A 112 -16.24 -9.11 -15.86
CA GLU A 112 -17.42 -9.78 -15.30
C GLU A 112 -18.52 -9.71 -16.38
N PRO A 113 -19.08 -10.85 -16.82
CA PRO A 113 -20.09 -10.83 -17.86
C PRO A 113 -21.27 -10.02 -17.33
N THR A 114 -21.60 -8.92 -18.01
CA THR A 114 -22.72 -8.07 -17.65
C THR A 114 -23.93 -8.96 -17.41
N ARG A 115 -24.48 -8.93 -16.19
CA ARG A 115 -25.79 -9.50 -15.89
C ARG A 115 -26.77 -8.83 -16.84
N LYS A 116 -27.07 -9.47 -17.97
CA LYS A 116 -28.06 -8.98 -18.93
C LYS A 116 -29.33 -8.77 -18.15
N ALA A 117 -29.91 -7.58 -18.25
CA ALA A 117 -31.17 -7.25 -17.59
C ALA A 117 -32.30 -8.09 -18.21
N ALA A 118 -32.47 -9.31 -17.71
CA ALA A 118 -33.62 -10.17 -17.97
C ALA A 118 -34.81 -9.65 -17.16
N ALA A 119 -35.26 -8.44 -17.50
CA ALA A 119 -36.47 -7.87 -16.96
C ALA A 119 -37.67 -8.51 -17.67
N THR A 120 -38.34 -9.44 -16.99
CA THR A 120 -39.60 -10.03 -17.43
C THR A 120 -40.65 -9.80 -16.34
N PRO A 121 -41.73 -9.03 -16.60
CA PRO A 121 -42.73 -8.69 -15.59
C PRO A 121 -43.86 -9.73 -15.49
N GLY A 122 -44.45 -9.87 -14.29
CA GLY A 122 -45.54 -10.80 -13.99
C GLY A 122 -45.04 -12.19 -13.57
N THR A 123 -45.70 -12.94 -12.69
CA THR A 123 -47.02 -12.74 -12.04
C THR A 123 -46.96 -13.36 -10.62
N PRO A 124 -47.59 -12.76 -9.58
CA PRO A 124 -47.33 -13.15 -8.20
C PRO A 124 -47.96 -14.50 -7.81
N SER A 125 -47.17 -15.39 -7.20
CA SER A 125 -47.70 -16.46 -6.36
C SER A 125 -48.13 -15.90 -5.00
N LYS A 126 -49.22 -16.41 -4.45
CA LYS A 126 -49.97 -15.83 -3.32
C LYS A 126 -50.05 -16.79 -2.15
N SER A 127 -50.02 -16.24 -0.93
CA SER A 127 -50.07 -16.94 0.37
C SER A 127 -48.72 -17.56 0.80
N ALA A 128 -48.39 -17.63 2.09
CA ALA A 128 -49.20 -17.35 3.28
C ALA A 128 -48.69 -16.16 4.12
N LYS A 129 -49.60 -15.53 4.88
CA LYS A 129 -49.27 -14.57 5.95
C LYS A 129 -48.98 -15.33 7.27
N PRO A 130 -48.30 -14.72 8.26
CA PRO A 130 -47.91 -15.39 9.50
C PRO A 130 -49.02 -15.34 10.56
N SER A 131 -48.81 -16.08 11.66
CA SER A 131 -49.40 -15.80 12.96
C SER A 131 -48.32 -15.97 14.05
N PRO A 132 -48.33 -15.17 15.15
CA PRO A 132 -47.26 -15.15 16.14
C PRO A 132 -47.53 -16.05 17.35
N GLN A 133 -46.49 -16.37 18.11
CA GLN A 133 -46.63 -16.67 19.54
C GLN A 133 -45.41 -16.12 20.30
N ALA A 134 -45.63 -15.65 21.54
CA ALA A 134 -44.64 -14.91 22.31
C ALA A 134 -44.39 -15.56 23.69
N SER A 135 -43.11 -15.56 24.08
CA SER A 135 -42.55 -15.71 25.42
C SER A 135 -41.04 -15.42 25.25
N GLU A 136 -40.40 -14.41 25.84
CA GLU A 136 -40.55 -13.79 27.15
C GLU A 136 -40.39 -14.79 28.32
N THR A 137 -39.18 -14.84 28.87
CA THR A 137 -38.88 -14.91 30.32
C THR A 137 -37.41 -14.53 30.50
N ALA A 138 -37.08 -13.83 31.59
CA ALA A 138 -35.73 -13.32 31.85
C ALA A 138 -34.87 -14.29 32.68
N ALA A 139 -33.54 -14.18 32.56
CA ALA A 139 -32.61 -14.62 33.59
C ALA A 139 -31.29 -13.80 33.56
N LYS A 140 -31.14 -12.87 34.52
CA LYS A 140 -29.84 -12.26 34.88
C LYS A 140 -29.73 -12.14 36.40
N PRO A 141 -28.83 -12.92 37.01
CA PRO A 141 -28.02 -12.43 38.11
C PRO A 141 -26.53 -12.78 37.85
N ALA A 142 -25.59 -11.84 37.83
CA ALA A 142 -25.05 -11.03 38.95
C ALA A 142 -23.59 -11.50 39.25
N PRO A 143 -22.72 -10.65 39.81
CA PRO A 143 -21.28 -10.79 39.65
C PRO A 143 -20.57 -11.56 40.79
N ARG A 144 -19.30 -11.89 40.55
CA ARG A 144 -18.33 -12.18 41.62
C ARG A 144 -17.00 -11.44 41.38
N THR A 145 -16.57 -10.73 42.42
CA THR A 145 -15.17 -10.43 42.73
C THR A 145 -14.44 -11.76 43.09
N SER A 146 -13.11 -11.89 43.08
CA SER A 146 -12.00 -10.92 43.05
C SER A 146 -10.91 -11.38 42.04
N GLU A 147 -9.60 -11.07 42.05
CA GLU A 147 -8.72 -10.30 42.96
C GLU A 147 -7.43 -9.79 42.24
N LYS A 148 -6.52 -9.14 42.99
CA LYS A 148 -5.17 -8.70 42.60
C LYS A 148 -4.32 -8.65 43.88
N PRO A 149 -3.13 -9.28 43.96
CA PRO A 149 -1.84 -8.73 43.47
C PRO A 149 -0.95 -9.81 42.78
N ALA A 150 0.28 -9.59 42.28
CA ALA A 150 1.36 -8.63 42.61
C ALA A 150 2.23 -8.32 41.33
N LYS A 151 2.96 -7.18 41.20
CA LYS A 151 4.34 -6.88 41.69
C LYS A 151 5.39 -7.85 41.07
N ALA A 152 6.50 -7.45 40.43
CA ALA A 152 7.21 -6.16 40.42
C ALA A 152 8.09 -5.91 39.16
N ALA A 153 8.46 -4.63 38.96
CA ALA A 153 9.76 -4.08 38.49
C ALA A 153 10.51 -4.62 37.25
N ALA A 154 10.75 -3.71 36.30
CA ALA A 154 12.09 -3.46 35.72
C ALA A 154 12.61 -2.15 36.35
N PRO A 155 13.91 -2.04 36.71
CA PRO A 155 14.97 -1.52 35.80
C PRO A 155 16.22 -2.45 35.81
N GLU A 156 17.35 -2.26 35.11
CA GLU A 156 17.85 -1.28 34.11
C GLU A 156 18.99 -1.97 33.28
N PRO A 157 19.57 -1.37 32.20
CA PRO A 157 20.51 -2.06 31.32
C PRO A 157 21.99 -1.97 31.78
N GLN A 158 22.74 -3.05 31.56
CA GLN A 158 24.21 -3.02 31.57
C GLN A 158 24.78 -3.74 30.34
N ALA A 159 25.01 -2.99 29.26
CA ALA A 159 25.76 -3.45 28.10
C ALA A 159 27.27 -3.24 28.36
N SER A 160 27.94 -4.29 28.86
CA SER A 160 29.39 -4.26 29.04
C SER A 160 30.13 -4.28 27.71
N SER A 161 31.26 -3.59 27.66
CA SER A 161 32.10 -3.52 26.46
C SER A 161 32.96 -4.77 26.28
N THR A 162 33.18 -5.18 25.03
CA THR A 162 34.36 -5.97 24.64
C THR A 162 34.66 -5.78 23.15
N LYS A 163 35.94 -5.97 22.77
CA LYS A 163 36.49 -5.57 21.47
C LYS A 163 37.18 -6.76 20.81
N SER A 164 37.17 -6.79 19.46
CA SER A 164 37.83 -7.81 18.60
C SER A 164 37.05 -9.13 18.49
N ARG A 165 36.87 -9.71 17.30
CA ARG A 165 37.93 -10.30 16.46
C ARG A 165 37.44 -10.53 15.01
N ALA A 166 38.38 -10.73 14.08
CA ALA A 166 38.13 -10.69 12.63
C ALA A 166 38.08 -12.07 11.92
N LYS A 167 37.76 -12.01 10.62
CA LYS A 167 37.79 -13.04 9.54
C LYS A 167 36.60 -14.03 9.45
N GLY A 168 35.93 -13.94 8.30
CA GLY A 168 35.01 -14.94 7.73
C GLY A 168 34.43 -14.36 6.43
N ALA A 169 34.79 -14.92 5.26
CA ALA A 169 34.52 -14.28 3.96
C ALA A 169 33.92 -15.24 2.93
N LYS A 170 32.97 -14.71 2.13
CA LYS A 170 32.61 -15.06 0.75
C LYS A 170 31.63 -13.98 0.25
N GLN A 171 32.06 -13.12 -0.67
CA GLN A 171 31.87 -13.26 -2.12
C GLN A 171 30.41 -13.08 -2.56
N ALA A 172 30.12 -11.88 -3.05
CA ALA A 172 29.10 -11.58 -4.05
C ALA A 172 29.75 -10.62 -5.07
N GLU A 173 29.46 -10.78 -6.36
CA GLU A 173 30.18 -10.06 -7.42
C GLU A 173 29.78 -8.59 -7.48
N SER A 174 30.76 -7.70 -7.30
CA SER A 174 30.57 -6.25 -7.42
C SER A 174 30.78 -5.80 -8.86
N ILE A 175 29.71 -5.34 -9.50
CA ILE A 175 29.78 -4.51 -10.71
C ILE A 175 30.74 -3.33 -10.42
N PRO A 176 31.69 -2.99 -11.30
CA PRO A 176 32.68 -1.95 -11.03
C PRO A 176 32.05 -0.54 -11.14
N THR A 177 31.39 -0.11 -10.07
CA THR A 177 31.00 1.29 -9.87
C THR A 177 32.27 2.16 -9.96
N PRO A 178 32.32 3.20 -10.81
CA PRO A 178 33.51 4.05 -10.89
C PRO A 178 33.79 4.68 -9.52
N PRO A 179 35.07 4.70 -9.06
CA PRO A 179 35.40 5.30 -7.78
C PRO A 179 35.02 6.77 -7.79
N ARG A 180 34.37 7.23 -6.71
CA ARG A 180 34.07 8.65 -6.52
C ARG A 180 35.39 9.43 -6.57
N PRO A 181 35.53 10.45 -7.44
CA PRO A 181 36.78 11.20 -7.55
C PRO A 181 37.17 11.84 -6.23
N THR A 182 38.47 11.89 -5.95
CA THR A 182 39.01 12.53 -4.75
C THR A 182 38.83 14.06 -4.81
N PRO A 183 38.87 14.79 -3.68
CA PRO A 183 38.75 16.25 -3.70
C PRO A 183 39.72 16.93 -4.68
N GLU A 184 40.99 16.56 -4.67
CA GLU A 184 42.01 17.07 -5.61
C GLU A 184 41.67 16.83 -7.09
N GLN A 185 40.92 15.76 -7.41
CA GLN A 185 40.46 15.50 -8.78
C GLN A 185 39.28 16.40 -9.17
N LEU A 186 38.44 16.85 -8.22
CA LEU A 186 37.47 17.91 -8.49
C LEU A 186 38.17 19.25 -8.70
N ASP A 187 39.12 19.62 -7.84
CA ASP A 187 39.87 20.89 -7.97
C ASP A 187 40.58 20.99 -9.34
N GLN A 188 41.22 19.90 -9.79
CA GLN A 188 41.86 19.84 -11.11
C GLN A 188 40.86 19.95 -12.27
N LEU A 189 39.66 19.39 -12.13
CA LEU A 189 38.59 19.51 -13.13
C LEU A 189 38.00 20.93 -13.18
N GLU A 190 37.80 21.57 -12.02
CA GLU A 190 37.32 22.95 -11.93
C GLU A 190 38.37 23.93 -12.49
N GLU A 191 39.66 23.75 -12.15
CA GLU A 191 40.75 24.50 -12.77
C GLU A 191 40.78 24.35 -14.29
N GLN A 192 40.61 23.13 -14.83
CA GLN A 192 40.56 22.93 -16.29
C GLN A 192 39.33 23.60 -16.93
N TYR A 193 38.18 23.54 -16.28
CA TYR A 193 36.96 24.20 -16.74
C TYR A 193 37.11 25.74 -16.75
N LEU A 194 37.69 26.31 -15.68
CA LEU A 194 38.03 27.73 -15.59
C LEU A 194 39.05 28.16 -16.64
N LYS A 195 40.13 27.39 -16.84
CA LYS A 195 41.16 27.64 -17.87
C LYS A 195 40.56 27.56 -19.29
N SER A 196 39.66 26.62 -19.55
CA SER A 196 38.93 26.51 -20.82
C SER A 196 37.98 27.70 -21.05
N ARG A 197 37.24 28.12 -20.02
CA ARG A 197 36.30 29.25 -20.10
C ARG A 197 37.02 30.60 -20.27
N ARG A 198 38.20 30.76 -19.68
CA ARG A 198 39.04 31.98 -19.72
C ARG A 198 39.91 32.09 -20.99
N LYS A 199 39.74 31.16 -21.94
CA LYS A 199 40.42 31.11 -23.25
C LYS A 199 39.44 31.29 -24.44
N ARG A 200 38.22 31.75 -24.13
CA ARG A 200 37.23 32.32 -25.06
C ARG A 200 37.04 33.80 -24.71
#